data_AF-A0A3N2MJK5-F1
#
_entry.id   AF-A0A3N2MJK5-F1
#
_cell.length_a   1.000
_cell.length_b   1.000
_cell.length_c   1.000
_cell.angle_alpha   90.00
_cell.angle_beta   90.00
_cell.angle_gamma   90.00
#
_symmetry.space_group_name_H-M   'P 1'
#
loop_
_entity.id
_entity.type
_entity.pdbx_description
1 polymer ?
#
loop_
_entity_poly.entity_id
_entity_poly.type
_entity_poly.pdbx_seq_one_letter_code
_entity_poly.pdbx_strand_id
1 'polypeptide(L)' 'MNMTILQRAVLAIVKEVAQDKKNRNILPGDVMRSEISVAVSKTLEQLTEMGELTHRLLSVNKIDAYAIPEASS' A
#
# COMPACT_ATOMS: atom_id res chain seq x y z
N MET A 1 -6.86 -25.23 1.95
CA MET A 1 -6.88 -24.03 2.81
C MET A 1 -7.18 -22.84 1.91
N ASN A 2 -8.27 -22.10 2.14
CA ASN A 2 -8.65 -20.98 1.26
C ASN A 2 -7.86 -19.73 1.63
N MET A 3 -7.37 -18.96 0.64
CA MET A 3 -6.68 -17.70 0.90
C MET A 3 -7.60 -16.69 1.59
N THR A 4 -7.08 -15.96 2.57
CA THR A 4 -7.78 -14.83 3.19
C THR A 4 -7.88 -13.65 2.22
N ILE A 5 -8.75 -12.68 2.51
CA ILE A 5 -8.84 -11.43 1.74
C ILE A 5 -7.48 -10.71 1.74
N LEU A 6 -6.81 -10.64 2.90
CA LEU A 6 -5.50 -10.03 3.04
C LEU A 6 -4.44 -10.73 2.19
N GLN A 7 -4.41 -12.07 2.19
CA GLN A 7 -3.47 -12.83 1.34
C GLN A 7 -3.71 -12.58 -0.15
N ARG A 8 -4.99 -12.48 -0.57
CA ARG A 8 -5.33 -12.16 -1.97
C ARG A 8 -4.90 -10.75 -2.34
N ALA A 9 -5.13 -9.77 -1.46
CA ALA A 9 -4.74 -8.38 -1.66
C ALA A 9 -3.22 -8.24 -1.79
N VAL A 10 -2.45 -8.84 -0.86
CA VAL A 10 -0.97 -8.82 -0.93
C VAL A 10 -0.46 -9.47 -2.22
N LEU A 11 -1.04 -10.61 -2.64
CA LEU A 11 -0.65 -11.26 -3.89
C LEU A 11 -0.96 -10.38 -5.11
N ALA A 12 -2.06 -9.63 -5.11
CA ALA A 12 -2.38 -8.70 -6.19
C ALA A 12 -1.33 -7.58 -6.29
N ILE A 13 -0.95 -6.98 -5.15
CA ILE A 13 0.10 -5.94 -5.09
C ILE A 13 1.44 -6.47 -5.59
N VAL A 14 1.84 -7.68 -5.17
CA VAL A 14 3.09 -8.32 -5.64
C VAL A 14 3.09 -8.47 -7.17
N LYS A 15 1.97 -8.91 -7.74
CA LYS A 15 1.83 -9.09 -9.19
C LYS A 15 1.92 -7.75 -9.94
N GLU A 16 1.30 -6.70 -9.42
CA GLU A 16 1.35 -5.37 -10.00
C GLU A 16 2.79 -4.82 -10.01
N VAL A 17 3.51 -4.89 -8.89
CA VAL A 17 4.91 -4.46 -8.79
C VAL A 17 5.82 -5.29 -9.70
N ALA A 18 5.62 -6.60 -9.77
CA ALA A 18 6.37 -7.47 -10.67
C ALA A 18 6.13 -7.12 -12.14
N GLN A 19 4.89 -6.76 -12.50
CA GLN A 19 4.54 -6.36 -13.86
C GLN A 19 5.15 -5.00 -14.22
N ASP A 20 5.12 -4.00 -13.32
CA ASP A 20 5.80 -2.71 -13.53
C ASP A 20 7.30 -2.90 -13.77
N LYS A 21 7.95 -3.74 -12.94
CA LYS A 21 9.37 -4.09 -13.13
C LYS A 21 9.63 -4.72 -14.48
N LYS A 22 8.79 -5.69 -14.89
CA LYS A 22 8.88 -6.31 -16.21
C LYS A 22 8.73 -5.29 -17.34
N ASN A 23 7.79 -4.36 -17.24
CA ASN A 23 7.58 -3.30 -18.22
C ASN A 23 8.80 -2.37 -18.35
N ARG A 24 9.56 -2.21 -17.26
CA ARG A 24 10.80 -1.42 -17.20
C ARG A 24 12.07 -2.22 -17.53
N ASN A 25 11.93 -3.47 -17.97
CA ASN A 25 13.04 -4.42 -18.21
C ASN A 25 13.93 -4.66 -16.97
N ILE A 26 13.38 -4.50 -15.77
CA ILE A 26 14.03 -4.82 -14.51
C ILE A 26 13.63 -6.24 -14.15
N LEU A 27 14.60 -7.15 -14.02
CA LEU A 27 14.31 -8.50 -13.54
C LEU A 27 13.70 -8.41 -12.13
N PRO A 28 12.60 -9.14 -11.85
CA PRO A 28 12.05 -9.22 -10.50
C PRO A 28 13.05 -9.96 -9.59
N GLY A 29 14.02 -9.22 -9.04
CA GLY A 29 14.97 -9.71 -8.03
C GLY A 29 14.50 -9.50 -6.59
N ASP A 30 15.36 -9.86 -5.64
CA ASP A 30 15.15 -9.90 -4.18
C ASP A 30 14.65 -8.60 -3.52
N VAL A 31 14.66 -7.47 -4.24
CA VAL A 31 14.33 -6.14 -3.71
C VAL A 31 12.82 -5.90 -3.55
N MET A 32 11.95 -6.80 -4.01
CA MET A 32 10.47 -6.63 -4.05
C MET A 32 9.84 -6.03 -2.79
N ARG A 33 10.35 -6.35 -1.60
CA ARG A 33 9.80 -5.86 -0.33
C ARG A 33 9.79 -4.33 -0.25
N SER A 34 10.85 -3.65 -0.70
CA SER A 34 10.92 -2.20 -0.62
C SER A 34 9.97 -1.56 -1.64
N GLU A 35 9.87 -2.09 -2.86
CA GLU A 35 8.95 -1.52 -3.85
C GLU A 35 7.49 -1.78 -3.51
N ILE A 36 7.17 -2.93 -2.93
CA ILE A 36 5.84 -3.20 -2.37
C ILE A 36 5.53 -2.20 -1.25
N SER A 37 6.47 -1.95 -0.34
CA SER A 37 6.30 -0.95 0.72
C SER A 37 6.04 0.44 0.15
N VAL A 38 6.81 0.85 -0.88
CA VAL A 38 6.64 2.14 -1.55
C VAL A 38 5.29 2.21 -2.28
N ALA A 39 4.87 1.15 -2.96
CA ALA A 39 3.58 1.08 -3.64
C ALA A 39 2.43 1.24 -2.63
N VAL A 40 2.47 0.49 -1.52
CA VAL A 40 1.47 0.59 -0.45
C VAL A 40 1.44 1.98 0.15
N SER A 41 2.60 2.58 0.47
CA SER A 41 2.66 3.96 1.00
C SER A 41 2.02 4.97 0.05
N LYS A 42 2.34 4.93 -1.25
CA LYS A 42 1.72 5.81 -2.25
C LYS A 42 0.21 5.60 -2.36
N THR A 43 -0.24 4.35 -2.31
CA THR A 43 -1.67 4.06 -2.34
C THR A 43 -2.39 4.60 -1.11
N LEU A 44 -1.77 4.56 0.07
CA LEU A 44 -2.34 5.17 1.29
C LEU A 44 -2.46 6.69 1.18
N GLU A 45 -1.46 7.36 0.59
CA GLU A 45 -1.50 8.79 0.28
C GLU A 45 -2.64 9.10 -0.71
N GLN A 46 -2.76 8.36 -1.81
CA GLN A 46 -3.83 8.53 -2.80
C GLN A 46 -5.22 8.31 -2.21
N LEU A 47 -5.40 7.28 -1.38
CA LEU A 47 -6.66 7.04 -0.69
C LEU A 47 -7.00 8.18 0.28
N THR A 48 -5.99 8.86 0.83
CA THR A 48 -6.20 10.08 1.63
C THR A 48 -6.64 11.26 0.77
N GLU A 49 -6.01 11.46 -0.39
CA GLU A 49 -6.41 12.49 -1.37
C GLU A 49 -7.83 12.27 -1.89
N MET A 50 -8.25 11.01 -2.03
CA MET A 50 -9.60 10.61 -2.43
C MET A 50 -10.63 10.75 -1.29
N GLY A 51 -10.20 11.02 -0.05
CA GLY A 51 -11.06 11.09 1.13
C GLY A 51 -11.53 9.74 1.67
N GLU A 52 -11.01 8.62 1.15
CA GLU A 52 -11.26 7.26 1.63
C GLU A 52 -10.51 6.95 2.93
N LEU A 53 -9.40 7.65 3.15
CA LEU A 53 -8.61 7.63 4.38
C LEU A 53 -8.38 9.04 4.91
N THR A 54 -8.12 9.13 6.21
CA THR A 54 -7.56 10.31 6.85
C THR A 54 -6.12 10.00 7.25
N HIS A 55 -5.21 10.95 7.03
CA HIS A 55 -3.82 10.87 7.46
C HIS A 55 -3.57 11.82 8.64
N ARG A 56 -2.83 11.34 9.64
CA ARG A 56 -2.36 12.16 10.75
C ARG A 56 -0.96 11.72 11.19
N LEU A 57 -0.16 12.67 11.65
CA LEU A 57 1.12 12.38 12.29
C LEU A 57 0.91 12.16 13.79
N LEU A 58 1.33 11.00 14.30
CA LEU A 58 1.31 10.74 15.73
C LEU A 58 2.34 11.63 16.44
N SER A 59 1.87 12.46 17.37
CA SER A 59 2.61 13.58 17.96
C SER A 59 3.92 13.19 18.64
N VAL A 60 4.02 11.97 19.16
CA VAL A 60 5.16 11.52 19.98
C VAL A 60 6.30 10.95 19.12
N ASN A 61 5.99 10.36 17.96
CA ASN A 61 6.96 9.63 17.14
C ASN A 61 6.98 10.07 15.66
N LYS A 62 6.16 11.04 15.25
CA LYS A 62 5.97 11.48 13.85
C LYS A 62 5.77 10.30 12.89
N ILE A 63 5.04 9.28 13.34
CA ILE A 63 4.68 8.12 12.54
C ILE A 63 3.41 8.45 11.76
N ASP A 64 3.43 8.16 10.46
CA ASP A 64 2.25 8.25 9.61
C ASP A 64 1.17 7.27 10.10
N ALA A 65 0.02 7.82 10.48
CA ALA A 65 -1.14 7.03 10.87
C ALA A 65 -2.30 7.31 9.91
N TYR A 66 -2.93 6.23 9.46
CA TYR A 66 -4.08 6.26 8.57
C TYR A 66 -5.32 5.75 9.32
N ALA A 67 -6.46 6.38 9.10
CA ALA A 67 -7.73 5.96 9.68
C ALA A 67 -8.87 6.09 8.66
N ILE A 68 -9.87 5.22 8.78
CA ILE A 68 -11.12 5.36 8.02
C ILE A 68 -11.84 6.61 8.55
N PRO A 69 -12.31 7.54 7.68
CA PRO A 69 -13.11 8.68 8.13
C PRO A 69 -14.33 8.20 8.92
N GLU A 70 -14.57 8.78 10.09
CA GLU A 70 -15.83 8.54 10.77
C GLU A 70 -16.95 9.12 9.91
N ALA A 71 -17.96 8.31 9.56
CA ALA A 71 -19.14 8.81 8.88
C ALA A 71 -19.75 9.88 9.79
N SER A 72 -19.89 11.11 9.28
CA SER A 72 -20.61 12.19 9.96
C SER A 72 -21.98 11.65 10.36
N SER A 73 -22.16 11.36 11.65
CA SER A 73 -23.42 10.88 12.21
C SER A 73 -24.45 12.01 12.24
#